data_AF-A0A3A9T2M5-F1
#
_entry.id   AF-A0A3A9T2M5-F1
#
_cell.length_a   1.000
_cell.length_b   1.000
_cell.length_c   1.000
_cell.angle_alpha   90.00
_cell.angle_beta   90.00
_cell.angle_gamma   90.00
#
_symmetry.space_group_name_H-M   'P 1'
#
loop_
_entity.id
_entity.type
_entity.pdbx_description
1 polymer ?
#
loop_
_entity_poly.entity_id
_entity_poly.type
_entity_poly.pdbx_seq_one_letter_code
_entity_poly.pdbx_strand_id
1 'polypeptide(L)'
;MNNSRNKGFTLAELLIVVAIIAVLVAVAIPVFTAQLNKAKYATDEANARSIYAELTADYLANGEQTYTVDPSSITKGTPGNVVIDKGSDGSSTYSFNGMANITITVGDGDDAPYVTIGECDYNNNTAVVFGKEP
;
A
#
# COMPACT_ATOMS: atom_id res chain seq x y z
N MET A 1 -30.55 52.30 -24.01
CA MET A 1 -30.90 50.88 -23.83
C MET A 1 -29.67 50.06 -24.11
N ASN A 2 -29.10 49.42 -23.09
CA ASN A 2 -27.82 48.71 -23.20
C ASN A 2 -28.08 47.27 -23.68
N ASN A 3 -27.85 46.99 -24.97
CA ASN A 3 -28.03 45.64 -25.53
C ASN A 3 -26.80 44.78 -25.24
N SER A 4 -26.84 44.06 -24.11
CA SER A 4 -25.89 42.98 -23.82
C SER A 4 -26.12 41.83 -24.80
N ARG A 5 -25.28 41.73 -25.84
CA ARG A 5 -25.21 40.56 -26.73
C ARG A 5 -24.69 39.37 -25.93
N ASN A 6 -25.61 38.54 -25.46
CA ASN A 6 -25.28 37.22 -24.90
C ASN A 6 -24.75 36.35 -26.05
N LYS A 7 -23.43 36.27 -26.18
CA LYS A 7 -22.77 35.31 -27.06
C LYS A 7 -22.93 33.93 -26.42
N GLY A 8 -23.86 33.13 -26.94
CA GLY A 8 -24.01 31.73 -26.54
C GLY A 8 -22.85 30.89 -27.08
N PHE A 9 -22.51 29.84 -26.34
CA PHE A 9 -21.50 28.84 -26.71
C PHE A 9 -21.97 28.07 -27.95
N THR A 10 -21.12 27.91 -28.97
CA THR A 10 -21.49 27.15 -30.17
C THR A 10 -21.34 25.64 -29.91
N LEU A 11 -22.19 24.83 -30.54
CA LEU A 11 -22.07 23.38 -30.46
C LEU A 11 -20.72 22.88 -31.02
N ALA A 12 -20.17 23.56 -32.02
CA ALA A 12 -18.87 23.25 -32.59
C ALA A 12 -17.72 23.51 -31.60
N GLU A 13 -17.79 24.59 -30.83
CA GLU A 13 -16.83 24.88 -29.74
C GLU A 13 -16.89 23.84 -28.63
N LEU A 14 -18.07 23.28 -28.35
CA LEU A 14 -18.17 22.16 -27.40
C LEU A 14 -17.51 20.90 -27.95
N LEU A 15 -17.78 20.56 -29.20
CA LEU A 15 -17.33 19.30 -29.82
C LEU A 15 -15.80 19.21 -29.91
N ILE A 16 -15.10 20.29 -30.24
CA ILE A 16 -13.63 20.28 -30.26
C ILE A 16 -13.05 20.09 -28.86
N VAL A 17 -13.69 20.66 -27.82
CA VAL A 17 -13.21 20.57 -26.44
C VAL A 17 -13.34 19.14 -25.91
N VAL A 18 -14.49 18.47 -26.10
CA VAL A 18 -14.62 17.06 -25.69
C VAL A 18 -13.70 16.14 -26.50
N ALA A 19 -13.45 16.44 -27.78
CA ALA A 19 -12.50 15.67 -28.59
C ALA A 19 -11.08 15.73 -28.00
N ILE A 20 -10.60 16.91 -27.57
CA ILE A 20 -9.28 17.06 -26.95
C ILE A 20 -9.24 16.38 -25.58
N ILE A 21 -10.28 16.56 -24.74
CA ILE A 21 -10.36 15.90 -23.43
C ILE A 21 -10.32 14.38 -23.56
N ALA A 22 -10.98 13.81 -24.57
CA ALA A 22 -10.96 12.36 -24.82
C ALA A 22 -9.54 11.82 -25.06
N VAL A 23 -8.71 12.55 -25.82
CA VAL A 23 -7.31 12.17 -26.06
C VAL A 23 -6.48 12.26 -24.78
N LEU A 24 -6.67 13.32 -23.99
CA LEU A 24 -5.97 13.49 -22.71
C LEU A 24 -6.31 12.37 -21.72
N VAL A 25 -7.59 12.05 -21.60
CA VAL A 25 -8.08 11.00 -20.69
C VAL A 25 -7.56 9.62 -21.11
N ALA A 26 -7.48 9.33 -22.41
CA ALA A 26 -6.97 8.06 -22.93
C ALA A 26 -5.54 7.75 -22.47
N VAL A 27 -4.67 8.76 -22.35
CA VAL A 27 -3.29 8.60 -21.84
C VAL A 27 -3.22 8.77 -20.32
N ALA A 28 -4.03 9.68 -19.76
CA ALA A 28 -3.98 10.00 -18.33
C ALA A 28 -4.43 8.82 -17.45
N ILE A 29 -5.47 8.08 -17.83
CA ILE A 29 -5.99 6.97 -17.02
C ILE A 29 -4.92 5.90 -16.74
N PRO A 30 -4.26 5.27 -17.74
CA PRO A 30 -3.31 4.20 -17.46
C PRO A 30 -2.10 4.68 -16.64
N VAL A 31 -1.60 5.89 -16.93
CA VAL A 31 -0.48 6.49 -16.18
C VAL A 31 -0.88 6.77 -14.73
N PHE A 32 -2.05 7.36 -14.52
CA PHE A 32 -2.54 7.67 -13.18
C PHE A 32 -2.81 6.41 -12.36
N THR A 33 -3.42 5.38 -12.96
CA THR A 33 -3.64 4.09 -12.29
C THR A 33 -2.34 3.41 -11.90
N ALA A 34 -1.31 3.44 -12.76
CA ALA A 34 0.00 2.89 -12.43
C ALA A 34 0.66 3.65 -11.26
N GLN A 35 0.57 4.98 -11.23
CA GLN A 35 1.10 5.79 -10.13
C GLN A 35 0.36 5.56 -8.81
N LEU A 36 -0.97 5.42 -8.84
CA LEU A 36 -1.76 5.08 -7.66
C LEU A 36 -1.35 3.73 -7.08
N ASN A 37 -1.14 2.72 -7.92
CA ASN A 37 -0.68 1.41 -7.48
C ASN A 37 0.73 1.51 -6.86
N LYS A 38 1.66 2.23 -7.50
CA LYS A 38 3.00 2.48 -6.94
C LYS A 38 2.96 3.16 -5.57
N ALA A 39 2.06 4.14 -5.37
CA ALA A 39 1.91 4.81 -4.09
C ALA A 39 1.36 3.87 -2.99
N LYS A 40 0.42 2.98 -3.36
CA LYS A 40 -0.08 1.93 -2.45
C LYS A 40 1.03 0.98 -2.02
N TYR A 41 1.86 0.52 -2.96
CA TYR A 41 3.01 -0.34 -2.63
C TYR A 41 4.02 0.35 -1.72
N ALA A 42 4.36 1.61 -2.00
CA ALA A 42 5.27 2.37 -1.14
C ALA A 42 4.72 2.55 0.29
N THR A 43 3.40 2.69 0.44
CA THR A 43 2.74 2.78 1.75
C THR A 43 2.81 1.45 2.50
N ASP A 44 2.52 0.35 1.81
CA ASP A 44 2.55 -0.99 2.38
C ASP A 44 3.98 -1.39 2.79
N GLU A 45 5.00 -1.04 1.98
CA GLU A 45 6.42 -1.21 2.31
C GLU A 45 6.80 -0.41 3.58
N ALA A 46 6.34 0.84 3.68
CA ALA A 46 6.59 1.67 4.86
C ALA A 46 5.94 1.10 6.13
N ASN A 47 4.73 0.56 6.01
CA ASN A 47 4.02 -0.07 7.13
C ASN A 47 4.74 -1.35 7.58
N ALA A 48 5.22 -2.17 6.66
CA ALA A 48 5.98 -3.36 7.00
C ALA A 48 7.35 -3.04 7.64
N ARG A 49 8.04 -1.98 7.20
CA ARG A 49 9.23 -1.47 7.91
C ARG A 49 8.91 -1.00 9.31
N SER A 50 7.76 -0.37 9.50
CA SER A 50 7.31 0.09 10.81
C SER A 50 7.04 -1.09 11.74
N ILE A 51 6.40 -2.15 11.24
CA ILE A 51 6.23 -3.42 11.96
C ILE A 51 7.59 -4.00 12.34
N TYR A 52 8.53 -4.11 11.39
CA TYR A 52 9.87 -4.64 11.67
C TYR A 52 10.59 -3.86 12.77
N ALA A 53 10.58 -2.52 12.69
CA ALA A 53 11.21 -1.66 13.68
C ALA A 53 10.55 -1.81 15.06
N GLU A 54 9.23 -1.92 15.11
CA GLU A 54 8.47 -2.14 16.34
C GLU A 54 8.81 -3.49 16.97
N LEU A 55 8.78 -4.58 16.20
CA LEU A 55 9.10 -5.93 16.68
C LEU A 55 10.56 -6.02 17.15
N THR A 56 11.48 -5.36 16.45
CA THR A 56 12.89 -5.31 16.85
C THR A 56 13.06 -4.54 18.16
N ALA A 57 12.39 -3.40 18.31
CA ALA A 57 12.46 -2.60 19.53
C ALA A 57 11.86 -3.36 20.72
N ASP A 58 10.75 -4.05 20.52
CA ASP A 58 10.08 -4.82 21.56
C ASP A 58 10.89 -6.07 21.97
N TYR A 59 11.48 -6.77 21.00
CA TYR A 59 12.42 -7.87 21.27
C TYR A 59 13.61 -7.42 22.14
N LEU A 60 14.19 -6.26 21.84
CA LEU A 60 15.30 -5.70 22.63
C LEU A 60 14.88 -5.26 24.04
N ALA A 61 13.62 -4.86 24.24
CA ALA A 61 13.11 -4.38 25.51
C ALA A 61 12.61 -5.51 26.42
N ASN A 62 11.88 -6.47 25.86
CA ASN A 62 11.07 -7.45 26.58
C ASN A 62 11.52 -8.91 26.37
N GLY A 63 12.52 -9.17 25.53
CA GLY A 63 13.06 -10.51 25.23
C GLY A 63 12.22 -11.27 24.18
N GLU A 64 12.31 -12.60 24.17
CA GLU A 64 11.55 -13.44 23.24
C GLU A 64 10.04 -13.32 23.51
N GLN A 65 9.31 -12.84 22.52
CA GLN A 65 7.86 -12.69 22.52
C GLN A 65 7.29 -13.32 21.25
N THR A 66 6.22 -14.11 21.39
CA THR A 66 5.50 -14.67 20.25
C THR A 66 4.44 -13.68 19.79
N TYR A 67 4.69 -13.02 18.66
CA TYR A 67 3.67 -12.16 18.03
C TYR A 67 2.85 -12.99 17.07
N THR A 68 1.56 -13.15 17.38
CA THR A 68 0.64 -13.76 16.42
C THR A 68 0.21 -12.68 15.45
N VAL A 69 0.49 -12.91 14.19
CA VAL A 69 -0.03 -12.11 13.10
C VAL A 69 -1.19 -12.89 12.51
N ASP A 70 -2.37 -12.28 12.49
CA ASP A 70 -3.50 -12.83 11.75
C ASP A 70 -3.50 -12.24 10.32
N PRO A 71 -2.96 -12.95 9.31
CA PRO A 71 -2.94 -12.48 7.92
C PRO A 71 -4.31 -12.58 7.25
N SER A 72 -5.35 -13.05 7.95
CA SER A 72 -6.61 -13.51 7.34
C SER A 72 -7.40 -12.46 6.54
N SER A 73 -6.99 -11.19 6.54
CA SER A 73 -7.69 -10.13 5.82
C SER A 73 -6.99 -9.60 4.56
N ILE A 74 -5.73 -9.98 4.27
CA ILE A 74 -4.96 -9.35 3.19
C ILE A 74 -4.80 -10.29 2.00
N THR A 75 -5.69 -10.12 1.04
CA THR A 75 -5.63 -10.78 -0.27
C THR A 75 -5.25 -9.75 -1.34
N LYS A 76 -4.64 -10.21 -2.45
CA LYS A 76 -4.22 -9.34 -3.55
C LYS A 76 -5.38 -8.45 -4.02
N GLY A 77 -5.22 -7.13 -3.93
CA GLY A 77 -6.22 -6.15 -4.36
C GLY A 77 -7.33 -5.86 -3.34
N THR A 78 -7.32 -6.49 -2.16
CA THR A 78 -8.25 -6.21 -1.06
C THR A 78 -7.49 -5.55 0.07
N PRO A 79 -7.76 -4.27 0.38
CA PRO A 79 -7.21 -3.65 1.57
C PRO A 79 -7.61 -4.42 2.83
N GLY A 80 -6.69 -4.53 3.76
CA GLY A 80 -6.90 -5.24 5.01
C GLY A 80 -5.96 -4.74 6.08
N ASN A 81 -6.21 -5.15 7.32
CA ASN A 81 -5.43 -4.71 8.46
C ASN A 81 -4.64 -5.91 9.00
N VAL A 82 -3.36 -5.68 9.27
CA VAL A 82 -2.54 -6.58 10.08
C VAL A 82 -2.62 -6.12 11.52
N VAL A 83 -2.94 -7.05 12.41
CA VAL A 83 -2.92 -6.82 13.85
C VAL A 83 -1.72 -7.56 14.41
N ILE A 84 -0.85 -6.82 15.08
CA ILE A 84 0.26 -7.34 15.87
C ILE A 84 -0.20 -7.34 17.32
N ASP A 85 -0.45 -8.51 17.88
CA ASP A 85 -0.74 -8.66 19.30
C ASP A 85 0.57 -8.82 20.08
N LYS A 86 0.85 -7.91 21.01
CA LYS A 86 2.03 -7.94 21.90
C LYS A 86 1.68 -8.43 23.30
N GLY A 87 0.54 -9.11 23.46
CA GLY A 87 0.09 -9.59 24.76
C GLY A 87 -0.15 -8.46 25.75
N SER A 88 0.68 -8.38 26.80
CA SER A 88 0.47 -7.44 27.91
C SER A 88 0.68 -5.97 27.51
N ASP A 89 1.42 -5.71 26.44
CA ASP A 89 1.74 -4.36 25.96
C ASP A 89 0.70 -3.83 24.94
N GLY A 90 -0.37 -4.59 24.72
CA GLY A 90 -1.46 -4.25 23.82
C GLY A 90 -1.20 -4.64 22.37
N SER A 91 -1.92 -4.03 21.44
CA SER A 91 -1.88 -4.40 20.02
C SER A 91 -1.68 -3.19 19.11
N SER A 92 -0.88 -3.40 18.06
CA SER A 92 -0.67 -2.45 16.97
C SER A 92 -1.37 -2.89 15.71
N THR A 93 -2.08 -1.97 15.05
CA THR A 93 -2.78 -2.24 13.79
C THR A 93 -2.14 -1.45 12.65
N TYR A 94 -1.81 -2.16 11.57
CA TYR A 94 -1.24 -1.59 10.35
C TYR A 94 -2.17 -1.88 9.17
N SER A 95 -2.46 -0.86 8.36
CA SER A 95 -3.34 -1.01 7.21
C SER A 95 -2.52 -1.25 5.94
N PHE A 96 -2.97 -2.18 5.11
CA PHE A 96 -2.33 -2.52 3.85
C PHE A 96 -3.34 -2.42 2.72
N ASN A 97 -2.86 -2.07 1.53
CA ASN A 97 -3.69 -1.76 0.37
C ASN A 97 -3.88 -2.96 -0.57
N GLY A 98 -3.71 -4.18 -0.05
CA GLY A 98 -3.92 -5.43 -0.79
C GLY A 98 -2.67 -5.98 -1.48
N MET A 99 -1.48 -5.87 -0.87
CA MET A 99 -0.35 -6.75 -1.19
C MET A 99 -0.74 -8.21 -0.96
N ALA A 100 -0.32 -9.14 -1.84
CA ALA A 100 -0.45 -10.56 -1.52
C ALA A 100 0.56 -10.93 -0.41
N ASN A 101 0.22 -11.92 0.41
CA ASN A 101 1.07 -12.67 1.35
C ASN A 101 2.11 -11.84 2.14
N ILE A 102 1.64 -11.10 3.15
CA ILE A 102 2.52 -10.62 4.23
C ILE A 102 2.75 -11.81 5.18
N THR A 103 4.00 -12.24 5.31
CA THR A 103 4.43 -13.25 6.28
C THR A 103 5.35 -12.57 7.28
N ILE A 104 4.88 -12.42 8.51
CA ILE A 104 5.69 -11.91 9.61
C ILE A 104 6.11 -13.13 10.43
N THR A 105 7.41 -13.32 10.59
CA THR A 105 7.94 -14.39 11.43
C THR A 105 8.78 -13.75 12.51
N VAL A 106 8.32 -13.89 13.74
CA VAL A 106 9.12 -13.57 14.92
C VAL A 106 9.47 -14.90 15.55
N GLY A 107 10.76 -15.22 15.52
CA GLY A 107 11.26 -16.51 15.98
C GLY A 107 11.26 -16.64 17.50
N ASP A 108 11.10 -17.89 17.94
CA ASP A 108 11.47 -18.42 19.24
C ASP A 108 12.64 -19.38 18.97
N GLY A 109 13.82 -19.12 19.54
CA GLY A 109 15.06 -19.84 19.23
C GLY A 109 15.76 -19.42 17.92
N ASP A 110 16.97 -18.89 18.03
CA ASP A 110 17.97 -18.59 16.98
C ASP A 110 17.56 -17.72 15.75
N ASP A 111 16.27 -17.39 15.55
CA ASP A 111 15.79 -16.57 14.43
C ASP A 111 15.44 -15.13 14.87
N ALA A 112 16.22 -14.14 14.40
CA ALA A 112 15.90 -12.72 14.56
C ALA A 112 14.52 -12.38 13.93
N PRO A 113 13.75 -11.41 14.48
CA PRO A 113 12.47 -11.01 13.89
C PRO A 113 12.69 -10.60 12.44
N TYR A 114 11.89 -11.16 11.51
CA TYR A 114 11.90 -10.74 10.12
C TYR A 114 10.50 -10.60 9.56
N VAL A 115 10.35 -9.63 8.65
CA VAL A 115 9.09 -9.39 7.93
C VAL A 115 9.33 -9.68 6.47
N THR A 116 8.65 -10.69 5.95
CA THR A 116 8.64 -11.00 4.51
C THR A 116 7.33 -10.52 3.91
N ILE A 117 7.41 -9.76 2.82
CA ILE A 117 6.23 -9.36 2.07
C ILE A 117 6.35 -9.85 0.63
N GLY A 118 5.37 -10.60 0.12
CA GLY A 118 5.37 -10.96 -1.30
C GLY A 118 3.99 -11.19 -1.92
N GLU A 119 3.53 -10.53 -2.98
CA GLU A 119 3.96 -9.37 -3.78
C GLU A 119 2.72 -8.90 -4.61
N CYS A 120 2.71 -7.86 -5.46
CA CYS A 120 3.27 -7.82 -6.83
C CYS A 120 3.56 -6.37 -7.25
N ASP A 121 4.77 -6.02 -7.71
CA ASP A 121 4.87 -4.92 -8.69
C ASP A 121 4.30 -5.43 -10.05
N TYR A 122 4.14 -4.56 -11.06
CA TYR A 122 3.59 -4.93 -12.39
C TYR A 122 4.39 -6.05 -13.11
N ASN A 123 5.56 -6.43 -12.57
CA ASN A 123 6.55 -7.32 -13.19
C ASN A 123 6.79 -8.66 -12.45
N ASN A 124 5.98 -9.06 -11.45
CA ASN A 124 6.13 -10.32 -10.70
C ASN A 124 7.53 -10.54 -10.04
N ASN A 125 8.13 -9.53 -9.41
CA ASN A 125 9.43 -9.67 -8.74
C ASN A 125 9.32 -9.74 -7.21
N THR A 126 8.98 -10.91 -6.67
CA THR A 126 8.51 -11.05 -5.27
C THR A 126 9.61 -11.16 -4.22
N ALA A 127 9.38 -10.48 -3.08
CA ALA A 127 9.95 -10.62 -1.73
C ALA A 127 10.86 -9.46 -1.28
N VAL A 128 10.27 -8.49 -0.57
CA VAL A 128 11.05 -7.61 0.32
C VAL A 128 11.07 -8.29 1.68
N VAL A 129 12.25 -8.78 2.06
CA VAL A 129 12.51 -9.36 3.38
C VAL A 129 13.24 -8.30 4.18
N PHE A 130 12.66 -7.93 5.31
CA PHE A 130 13.30 -7.08 6.31
C PHE A 130 13.79 -7.98 7.44
N GLY A 131 15.11 -8.08 7.59
CA GLY A 131 15.74 -8.90 8.62
C GLY A 131 16.10 -10.32 8.14
N LYS A 132 17.20 -10.82 8.71
CA LYS A 132 18.04 -11.96 8.33
C LYS A 132 19.07 -11.65 7.24
N GLU A 133 20.06 -10.84 7.61
CA GLU A 133 21.41 -10.87 7.05
C GLU A 133 22.40 -11.29 8.16
N PRO A 134 23.50 -12.00 7.82
CA PRO A 134 24.25 -12.91 8.70
C PRO A 134 24.87 -12.29 9.94
#